data_AF-A0A0X1KMA3-F1
#
_entry.id   AF-A0A0X1KMA3-F1
#
_cell.length_a   1.000
_cell.length_b   1.000
_cell.length_c   1.000
_cell.angle_alpha   90.00
_cell.angle_beta   90.00
_cell.angle_gamma   90.00
#
_symmetry.space_group_name_H-M   'P 1'
#
loop_
_entity.id
_entity.type
_entity.pdbx_description
1 polymer ?
#
loop_
_entity_poly.entity_id
_entity_poly.type
_entity_poly.pdbx_seq_one_letter_code
_entity_poly.pdbx_strand_id
1 'polypeptide(L)'
;MKIVIKPEKGLGKIEVEISAEIWSEIVRLSERYGVPPGRVITLALTGEFKESKGELEKLEETAKELEGKVWELEKEYAPLRFKAYGLSEDNKLLAIELSGLMAENNGLRRFLRQPINRNPELRKLISYYLQG
;
A
#
# COMPACT_ATOMS: atom_id res chain seq x y z
N MET A 1 20.27 38.07 -2.27
CA MET A 1 21.06 36.82 -2.19
C MET A 1 21.91 36.68 -3.45
N LYS A 2 23.14 36.16 -3.33
CA LYS A 2 24.10 36.12 -4.44
C LYS A 2 24.13 34.72 -5.06
N ILE A 3 23.81 34.61 -6.35
CA ILE A 3 23.88 33.35 -7.10
C ILE A 3 25.09 33.41 -8.02
N VAL A 4 25.90 32.35 -7.98
CA VAL A 4 27.06 32.18 -8.86
C VAL A 4 26.73 31.11 -9.89
N ILE A 5 26.48 31.52 -11.13
CA ILE A 5 26.26 30.60 -12.25
C ILE A 5 27.61 30.37 -12.94
N LYS A 6 28.05 29.11 -12.99
CA LYS A 6 29.26 28.70 -13.72
C LYS A 6 28.87 28.11 -15.08
N PRO A 7 29.44 28.59 -16.19
CA PRO A 7 29.20 28.03 -17.51
C PRO A 7 29.92 26.68 -17.69
N GLU A 8 29.39 25.82 -18.54
CA GLU A 8 30.01 24.53 -18.88
C GLU A 8 31.26 24.67 -19.78
N LYS A 9 31.40 25.79 -20.51
CA LYS A 9 32.60 26.14 -21.30
C LYS A 9 32.93 27.63 -21.15
N GLY A 10 34.18 27.93 -20.76
CA GLY A 10 34.71 29.30 -20.57
C GLY A 10 34.98 29.68 -19.10
N LEU A 11 35.68 30.81 -18.87
CA LEU A 11 36.13 31.30 -17.54
C LEU A 11 35.25 32.42 -16.94
N GLY A 12 34.05 32.65 -17.46
CA GLY A 12 33.15 33.68 -16.94
C GLY A 12 32.33 33.17 -15.75
N LYS A 13 32.54 33.70 -14.55
CA LYS A 13 31.57 33.52 -13.45
C LYS A 13 30.55 34.65 -13.52
N ILE A 14 29.27 34.32 -13.66
CA ILE A 14 28.21 35.33 -13.60
C ILE A 14 27.69 35.35 -12.16
N GLU A 15 27.92 36.46 -11.48
CA GLU A 15 27.39 36.72 -10.15
C GLU A 15 26.18 37.62 -10.30
N VAL A 16 25.00 37.11 -9.93
CA VAL A 16 23.75 37.88 -9.99
C VAL A 16 23.21 38.03 -8.58
N GLU A 17 22.83 39.24 -8.24
CA GLU A 17 22.15 39.54 -6.99
C GLU A 17 20.64 39.49 -7.21
N ILE A 18 19.98 38.57 -6.52
CA ILE A 18 18.54 38.35 -6.63
C ILE A 18 17.86 38.82 -5.34
N SER A 19 16.69 39.45 -5.47
CA SER A 19 15.88 39.86 -4.31
C SER A 19 15.51 38.65 -3.44
N ALA A 20 15.30 38.89 -2.15
CA ALA A 20 14.90 37.84 -1.21
C ALA A 20 13.53 37.23 -1.58
N GLU A 21 12.65 38.03 -2.17
CA GLU A 21 11.33 37.61 -2.66
C GLU A 21 11.43 36.60 -3.80
N ILE A 22 12.24 36.88 -4.82
CA ILE A 22 12.40 35.96 -5.96
C ILE A 22 13.08 34.66 -5.50
N TRP A 23 14.04 34.75 -4.58
CA TRP A 23 14.68 33.56 -4.03
C TRP A 23 13.70 32.67 -3.24
N SER A 24 12.79 33.27 -2.46
CA SER A 24 11.79 32.49 -1.72
C SER A 24 10.81 31.79 -2.67
N GLU A 25 10.46 32.41 -3.79
CA GLU A 25 9.65 31.76 -4.83
C GLU A 25 10.38 30.58 -5.50
N ILE A 26 11.67 30.73 -5.78
CA ILE A 26 12.50 29.66 -6.36
C ILE A 26 12.57 28.47 -5.40
N VAL A 27 12.76 28.72 -4.10
CA VAL A 27 12.79 27.66 -3.07
C VAL A 27 11.43 26.96 -2.99
N ARG A 28 10.32 27.72 -2.97
CA ARG A 28 8.96 27.16 -2.97
C ARG A 28 8.72 26.24 -4.18
N LEU A 29 9.15 26.66 -5.37
CA LEU A 29 9.04 25.84 -6.58
C LEU A 29 9.95 24.61 -6.54
N SER A 30 11.15 24.77 -6.00
CA SER A 30 12.11 23.69 -5.81
C SER A 30 11.55 22.58 -4.92
N GLU A 31 10.93 22.93 -3.79
CA GLU A 31 10.29 21.98 -2.87
C GLU A 31 9.06 21.33 -3.49
N ARG A 32 8.19 22.13 -4.13
CA ARG A 32 6.94 21.65 -4.71
C ARG A 32 7.15 20.60 -5.78
N TYR A 33 8.18 20.78 -6.62
CA TYR A 33 8.43 19.91 -7.77
C TYR A 33 9.65 18.99 -7.58
N GLY A 34 10.31 19.02 -6.42
CA GLY A 34 11.47 18.18 -6.11
C GLY A 34 12.69 18.43 -7.01
N VAL A 35 12.86 19.65 -7.52
CA VAL A 35 13.94 20.02 -8.45
C VAL A 35 14.90 21.00 -7.79
N PRO A 36 16.23 20.92 -7.98
CA PRO A 36 17.18 21.85 -7.38
C PRO A 36 16.90 23.32 -7.77
N PRO A 37 17.12 24.31 -6.88
CA PRO A 37 16.91 25.74 -7.18
C PRO A 37 17.64 26.21 -8.44
N GLY A 38 18.87 25.71 -8.66
CA GLY A 38 19.64 25.99 -9.86
C GLY A 38 18.94 25.55 -11.14
N ARG A 39 18.25 24.40 -11.12
CA ARG A 39 17.49 23.90 -12.27
C ARG A 39 16.25 24.74 -12.55
N VAL A 40 15.57 25.22 -11.49
CA VAL A 40 14.43 26.15 -11.62
C VAL A 40 14.87 27.44 -12.30
N ILE A 41 16.03 27.99 -11.89
CA ILE A 41 16.61 29.19 -12.51
C ILE A 41 16.99 28.91 -13.97
N THR A 42 17.63 27.78 -14.26
CA THR A 42 17.98 27.41 -15.64
C THR A 42 16.75 27.31 -16.52
N LEU A 43 15.68 26.65 -16.07
CA LEU A 43 14.43 26.53 -16.82
C LEU A 43 13.77 27.90 -17.06
N ALA A 44 13.74 28.76 -16.04
CA ALA A 44 13.20 30.12 -16.17
C ALA A 44 14.00 30.98 -17.16
N LEU A 45 15.33 30.84 -17.20
CA LEU A 45 16.20 31.59 -18.11
C LEU A 45 16.23 31.05 -19.54
N THR A 46 16.16 29.73 -19.70
CA THR A 46 16.21 29.07 -21.02
C THR A 46 14.86 29.08 -21.72
N GLY A 47 13.76 29.26 -20.99
CA GLY A 47 12.42 29.15 -21.54
C GLY A 47 12.09 27.74 -22.05
N GLU A 48 12.94 26.73 -21.77
CA GLU A 48 12.73 25.34 -22.14
C GLU A 48 11.70 24.69 -21.22
N PHE A 49 10.47 25.19 -21.26
CA PHE A 49 9.34 24.47 -20.72
C PHE A 49 8.99 23.37 -21.72
N LYS A 50 9.13 22.11 -21.29
CA LYS A 50 8.56 20.99 -22.05
C LYS A 50 7.05 21.18 -22.08
N GLU A 51 6.51 21.53 -23.24
CA GLU A 51 5.07 21.43 -23.46
C GLU A 51 4.66 19.97 -23.26
N SER A 52 3.66 19.76 -22.40
CA SER A 52 3.13 18.42 -22.16
C SER A 52 2.56 17.87 -23.46
N LYS A 53 3.20 16.83 -24.02
CA LYS A 53 2.70 16.13 -25.22
C LYS A 53 1.40 15.34 -24.99
N GLY A 54 0.77 15.44 -23.82
CA GLY A 54 -0.37 14.63 -23.43
C GLY A 54 -1.40 15.42 -22.61
N GLU A 55 -2.60 14.86 -22.53
CA GLU A 55 -3.76 15.41 -21.81
C GLU A 55 -3.62 15.16 -20.30
N LEU A 56 -2.67 15.87 -19.68
CA LEU A 56 -2.34 15.75 -18.25
C LEU A 56 -3.58 15.88 -17.36
N GLU A 57 -4.50 16.79 -17.71
CA GLU A 57 -5.80 16.98 -17.06
C GLU A 57 -6.66 15.70 -17.07
N LYS A 58 -6.78 15.02 -18.21
CA LYS A 58 -7.56 13.78 -18.30
C LYS A 58 -6.91 12.65 -17.49
N LEU A 59 -5.58 12.65 -17.42
CA LEU A 59 -4.85 11.68 -16.62
C LEU A 59 -5.09 11.90 -15.11
N GLU A 60 -5.09 13.15 -14.67
CA GLU A 60 -5.40 13.51 -13.29
C GLU A 60 -6.86 13.19 -12.92
N GLU A 61 -7.79 13.43 -13.84
CA GLU A 61 -9.21 13.11 -13.64
C GLU A 61 -9.45 11.60 -13.53
N THR A 62 -8.86 10.81 -14.44
CA THR A 62 -8.95 9.34 -14.39
C THR A 62 -8.28 8.76 -13.15
N ALA A 63 -7.15 9.33 -12.70
CA ALA A 63 -6.51 8.93 -11.45
C ALA A 63 -7.42 9.16 -10.25
N LYS A 64 -8.09 10.33 -10.18
CA LYS A 64 -9.06 10.64 -9.11
C LYS A 64 -10.27 9.71 -9.13
N GLU A 65 -10.80 9.38 -10.30
CA GLU A 65 -11.91 8.42 -10.41
C GLU A 65 -11.51 7.02 -9.93
N LEU A 66 -10.31 6.56 -10.29
CA LEU A 66 -9.80 5.27 -9.86
C LEU A 66 -9.58 5.23 -8.34
N GLU A 67 -9.04 6.32 -7.77
CA GLU A 67 -8.88 6.44 -6.32
C GLU A 67 -10.22 6.33 -5.60
N GLY A 68 -11.27 6.99 -6.10
CA GLY A 68 -12.63 6.88 -5.58
C GLY A 68 -13.17 5.44 -5.62
N LYS A 69 -13.02 4.75 -6.76
CA LYS A 69 -13.45 3.35 -6.92
C LYS A 69 -12.71 2.39 -5.98
N VAL A 70 -11.41 2.59 -5.80
CA VAL A 70 -10.62 1.80 -4.84
C VAL A 70 -11.13 2.01 -3.42
N TRP A 71 -11.47 3.25 -3.06
CA TRP A 71 -11.99 3.56 -1.74
C TRP A 71 -13.35 2.90 -1.47
N GLU A 72 -14.25 2.91 -2.46
CA GLU A 72 -15.53 2.21 -2.37
C GLU A 72 -15.34 0.70 -2.20
N LEU A 73 -14.46 0.10 -2.99
CA LEU A 73 -14.12 -1.33 -2.89
C LEU A 73 -13.51 -1.67 -1.52
N GLU A 74 -12.59 -0.87 -1.02
CA GLU A 74 -12.00 -1.03 0.32
C GLU A 74 -13.09 -1.02 1.41
N LYS A 75 -14.04 -0.09 1.31
CA LYS A 75 -15.16 0.03 2.26
C LYS A 75 -16.06 -1.21 2.26
N GLU A 76 -16.31 -1.81 1.11
CA GLU A 76 -17.09 -3.04 0.99
C GLU A 76 -16.29 -4.30 1.41
N TYR A 77 -15.00 -4.32 1.10
CA TYR A 77 -14.13 -5.47 1.33
C TYR A 77 -13.72 -5.60 2.80
N ALA A 78 -13.48 -4.50 3.50
CA ALA A 78 -13.00 -4.54 4.90
C ALA A 78 -13.96 -5.31 5.85
N PRO A 79 -15.29 -5.10 5.83
CA PRO A 79 -16.23 -5.91 6.61
C PRO A 79 -16.24 -7.39 6.23
N LEU A 80 -16.10 -7.71 4.94
CA LEU A 80 -16.06 -9.09 4.47
C LEU A 80 -14.80 -9.81 4.97
N ARG A 81 -13.65 -9.13 4.90
CA ARG A 81 -12.39 -9.64 5.42
C ARG A 81 -12.47 -9.90 6.92
N PHE A 82 -13.06 -8.98 7.69
CA PHE A 82 -13.24 -9.17 9.12
C PHE A 82 -14.15 -10.37 9.43
N LYS A 83 -15.29 -10.49 8.74
CA LYS A 83 -16.20 -11.65 8.91
C LYS A 83 -15.53 -12.97 8.53
N ALA A 84 -14.80 -13.01 7.43
CA ALA A 84 -14.08 -14.20 6.99
C ALA A 84 -13.03 -14.64 8.01
N TYR A 85 -12.30 -13.67 8.59
CA TYR A 85 -11.35 -13.96 9.65
C TYR A 85 -12.04 -14.53 10.91
N GLY A 86 -13.12 -13.89 11.37
CA GLY A 86 -13.89 -14.37 12.53
C GLY A 86 -14.42 -15.79 12.33
N LEU A 87 -15.05 -16.07 11.18
CA LEU A 87 -15.54 -17.42 10.85
C LEU A 87 -14.40 -18.44 10.78
N SER A 88 -13.23 -18.04 10.29
CA SER A 88 -12.06 -18.93 10.26
C SER A 88 -11.61 -19.28 11.68
N GLU A 89 -11.50 -18.30 12.58
CA GLU A 89 -11.12 -18.53 13.98
C GLU A 89 -12.16 -19.38 14.73
N ASP A 90 -13.46 -19.10 14.54
CA ASP A 90 -14.53 -19.89 15.14
C ASP A 90 -14.47 -21.36 14.67
N ASN A 91 -14.22 -21.60 13.38
CA ASN A 91 -14.05 -22.95 12.84
C ASN A 91 -12.81 -23.66 13.38
N LYS A 92 -11.71 -22.93 13.63
CA LYS A 92 -10.51 -23.48 14.28
C LYS A 92 -10.84 -23.93 15.70
N LEU A 93 -11.51 -23.10 16.48
CA LEU A 93 -11.92 -23.44 17.85
C LEU A 93 -12.85 -24.67 17.87
N LEU A 94 -13.84 -24.70 16.98
CA LEU A 94 -14.74 -25.85 16.85
C LEU A 94 -13.98 -27.13 16.48
N ALA A 95 -12.98 -27.05 15.60
CA ALA A 95 -12.14 -28.19 15.23
C ALA A 95 -11.33 -28.72 16.44
N ILE A 96 -10.81 -27.83 17.29
CA ILE A 96 -10.12 -28.20 18.53
C ILE A 96 -11.09 -28.93 19.48
N GLU A 97 -12.27 -28.35 19.72
CA GLU A 97 -13.27 -28.92 20.62
C GLU A 97 -13.73 -30.30 20.14
N LEU A 98 -14.07 -30.44 18.85
CA LEU A 98 -14.45 -31.70 18.25
C LEU A 98 -13.33 -32.75 18.36
N SER A 99 -12.07 -32.36 18.19
CA SER A 99 -10.93 -33.26 18.38
C SER A 99 -10.87 -33.81 19.82
N GLY A 100 -11.08 -32.94 20.81
CA GLY A 100 -11.15 -33.31 22.22
C GLY A 100 -12.31 -34.28 22.50
N LEU A 101 -13.53 -33.94 22.08
CA LEU A 101 -14.72 -34.78 22.24
C LEU A 101 -14.56 -36.14 21.55
N MET A 102 -13.92 -36.18 20.38
CA MET A 102 -13.61 -37.43 19.70
C MET A 102 -12.62 -38.29 20.48
N ALA A 103 -11.61 -37.68 21.11
CA ALA A 103 -10.66 -38.41 21.96
C ALA A 103 -11.37 -38.99 23.19
N GLU A 104 -12.20 -38.20 23.86
CA GLU A 104 -13.00 -38.64 25.01
C GLU A 104 -13.97 -39.77 24.66
N ASN A 105 -14.73 -39.62 23.56
CA ASN A 105 -15.67 -40.65 23.11
C ASN A 105 -14.96 -41.97 22.79
N ASN A 106 -13.78 -41.90 22.18
CA ASN A 106 -12.97 -43.09 21.91
C ASN A 106 -12.42 -43.72 23.20
N GLY A 107 -12.07 -42.90 24.21
CA GLY A 107 -11.72 -43.38 25.54
C GLY A 107 -12.87 -44.14 26.21
N LEU A 108 -14.07 -43.56 26.20
CA LEU A 108 -15.29 -44.18 26.74
C LEU A 108 -15.66 -45.48 26.00
N ARG A 109 -15.58 -45.48 24.67
CA ARG A 109 -15.82 -46.69 23.85
C ARG A 109 -14.87 -47.82 24.22
N ARG A 110 -13.58 -47.53 24.42
CA ARG A 110 -12.60 -48.52 24.88
C ARG A 110 -12.97 -49.07 26.25
N PHE A 111 -13.34 -48.20 27.19
CA PHE A 111 -13.79 -48.59 28.52
C PHE A 111 -15.01 -49.54 28.47
N LEU A 112 -15.98 -49.22 27.61
CA LEU A 112 -17.19 -50.03 27.40
C LEU A 112 -16.99 -51.23 26.46
N ARG A 113 -15.76 -51.51 26.00
CA ARG A 113 -15.42 -52.55 25.00
C ARG A 113 -16.22 -52.44 23.70
N GLN A 114 -16.58 -51.23 23.32
CA GLN A 114 -17.25 -50.91 22.06
C GLN A 114 -16.22 -50.60 20.95
N PRO A 115 -16.59 -50.82 19.68
CA PRO A 115 -15.73 -50.45 18.56
C PRO A 115 -15.50 -48.93 18.50
N ILE A 116 -14.26 -48.55 18.18
CA ILE A 116 -13.83 -47.15 18.03
C ILE A 116 -14.48 -46.55 16.78
N ASN A 117 -15.06 -45.36 16.89
CA ASN A 117 -15.55 -44.64 15.73
C ASN A 117 -14.42 -43.76 15.17
N ARG A 118 -13.98 -44.06 13.94
CA ARG A 118 -12.85 -43.36 13.32
C ARG A 118 -13.25 -42.18 12.46
N ASN A 119 -14.51 -42.08 12.02
CA ASN A 119 -15.05 -41.14 11.03
C ASN A 119 -13.97 -40.33 10.25
N PRO A 120 -13.46 -40.89 9.13
CA PRO A 120 -12.33 -40.29 8.40
C PRO A 120 -12.68 -38.93 7.76
N GLU A 121 -13.93 -38.71 7.36
CA GLU A 121 -14.38 -37.44 6.79
C GLU A 121 -14.32 -36.32 7.83
N LEU A 122 -14.82 -36.58 9.03
CA LEU A 122 -14.76 -35.63 10.14
C LEU A 122 -13.31 -35.31 10.52
N ARG A 123 -12.43 -36.31 10.55
CA ARG A 123 -10.99 -36.09 10.80
C ARG A 123 -10.33 -35.22 9.73
N LYS A 124 -10.70 -35.40 8.47
CA LYS A 124 -10.18 -34.59 7.36
C LYS A 124 -10.61 -33.13 7.49
N LEU A 125 -11.88 -32.89 7.83
CA LEU A 125 -12.42 -31.55 8.09
C LEU A 125 -11.73 -30.87 9.28
N ILE A 126 -11.60 -31.56 10.41
CA ILE A 126 -10.90 -31.04 11.59
C ILE A 126 -9.44 -30.73 11.24
N SER A 127 -8.75 -31.62 10.54
CA SER A 127 -7.35 -31.43 10.17
C SER A 127 -7.14 -30.21 9.26
N TYR A 128 -8.08 -29.96 8.34
CA TYR A 128 -8.03 -28.77 7.48
C TYR A 128 -8.00 -27.47 8.28
N TYR A 129 -8.86 -27.36 9.31
CA TYR A 129 -8.91 -26.15 10.13
C TYR A 129 -7.75 -26.07 11.14
N LEU A 130 -7.17 -27.19 11.59
CA LEU A 130 -6.03 -27.19 12.51
C LEU A 130 -4.67 -26.90 11.85
N GLN A 131 -4.55 -27.01 10.52
CA GLN A 131 -3.30 -26.81 9.78
C GLN A 131 -3.06 -25.36 9.32
N GLY A 132 -4.07 -24.50 9.46
CA GLY A 132 -4.01 -23.09 9.05
C GLY A 132 -3.72 -22.12 10.18
#